data_AF-A0A7X9EJ58-F1
#
_entry.id   AF-A0A7X9EJ58-F1
#
_cell.length_a   1.000
_cell.length_b   1.000
_cell.length_c   1.000
_cell.angle_alpha   90.00
_cell.angle_beta   90.00
_cell.angle_gamma   90.00
#
_symmetry.space_group_name_H-M   'P 1'
#
loop_
_entity.id
_entity.type
_entity.pdbx_description
1 polymer ?
#
loop_
_entity_poly.entity_id
_entity_poly.type
_entity_poly.pdbx_seq_one_letter_code
_entity_poly.pdbx_strand_id
1 'polypeptide(L)'
;VNLPVTRLFVEEVIKECREKRISRADILAFEFEMGLIPNVQEDAKAQGVDLVLKYIPREVFDRKAVEKNQIAFYDVSYIEVKPHIKKGAVAVELVDFSVFYNQDTVENAASMLDKGKHKIVVEGGKIIKVSKDKNGIVTKEVLTKKWTDWIDYWSVDFDYESKKEIIRLVKEPALPKSLPEHIQQPSLPVYEEVWTGDYIFENEWQSFRTKKDRTLELKTPFHECPSGRYKIAVKVVDIFGNDTMKVIEVKV
;
A
#
# COMPACT_ATOMS: atom_id res chain seq x y z
N VAL A 1 -6.68 22.17 -2.96
CA VAL A 1 -5.62 21.65 -2.07
C VAL A 1 -5.36 20.22 -2.51
N ASN A 2 -4.16 19.90 -2.98
CA ASN A 2 -3.78 18.55 -3.41
C ASN A 2 -2.82 17.99 -2.36
N LEU A 3 -3.39 17.46 -1.28
CA LEU A 3 -2.64 16.85 -0.19
C LEU A 3 -3.04 15.37 -0.11
N PRO A 4 -2.08 14.45 0.14
CA PRO A 4 -2.40 13.05 0.35
C PRO A 4 -3.24 12.89 1.62
N VAL A 5 -4.10 11.87 1.63
CA VAL A 5 -4.83 11.49 2.84
C VAL A 5 -3.87 10.81 3.81
N THR A 6 -3.76 11.36 5.02
CA THR A 6 -2.86 10.87 6.07
C THR A 6 -3.59 10.03 7.12
N ARG A 7 -2.83 9.33 7.96
CA ARG A 7 -3.37 8.52 9.08
C ARG A 7 -4.30 9.34 9.99
N LEU A 8 -3.85 10.52 10.42
CA LEU A 8 -4.64 11.39 11.30
C LEU A 8 -5.98 11.77 10.68
N PHE A 9 -6.03 12.02 9.37
CA PHE A 9 -7.28 12.35 8.69
C PHE A 9 -8.26 11.17 8.71
N VAL A 10 -7.77 9.95 8.46
CA VAL A 10 -8.61 8.76 8.51
C VAL A 10 -9.08 8.47 9.94
N GLU A 11 -8.23 8.66 10.94
CA GLU A 11 -8.61 8.51 12.36
C GLU A 11 -9.72 9.49 12.77
N GLU A 12 -9.69 10.73 12.29
CA GLU A 12 -10.77 11.70 12.49
C GLU A 12 -12.09 11.24 11.86
N VAL A 13 -12.04 10.67 10.64
CA VAL A 13 -13.22 10.11 9.96
C VAL A 13 -13.78 8.93 10.75
N ILE A 14 -12.94 8.02 11.23
CA ILE A 14 -13.36 6.87 12.06
C ILE A 14 -14.02 7.37 13.35
N LYS A 15 -13.43 8.37 14.01
CA LYS A 15 -13.97 8.98 15.23
C LYS A 15 -15.35 9.58 14.97
N GLU A 16 -15.50 10.36 13.90
CA GLU A 16 -16.79 10.95 13.53
C GLU A 16 -17.84 9.88 13.21
N CYS A 17 -17.44 8.81 12.51
CA CYS A 17 -18.34 7.67 12.23
C CYS A 17 -18.86 7.05 13.53
N ARG A 18 -18.01 6.89 14.54
CA ARG A 18 -18.42 6.37 15.85
C ARG A 18 -19.36 7.31 16.58
N GLU A 19 -19.05 8.61 16.61
CA GLU A 19 -19.90 9.63 17.26
C GLU A 19 -21.30 9.67 16.63
N LYS A 20 -21.37 9.53 15.30
CA LYS A 20 -22.63 9.57 14.52
C LYS A 20 -23.28 8.21 14.30
N ARG A 21 -22.70 7.12 14.82
CA ARG A 21 -23.17 5.73 14.62
C ARG A 21 -23.27 5.31 13.14
N ILE A 22 -22.32 5.75 12.34
CA ILE A 22 -22.14 5.33 10.94
C ILE A 22 -21.26 4.09 10.93
N SER A 23 -21.75 2.99 10.34
CA SER A 23 -21.04 1.71 10.30
C SER A 23 -20.16 1.51 9.07
N ARG A 24 -20.21 2.42 8.09
CA ARG A 24 -19.45 2.33 6.84
C ARG A 24 -19.02 3.71 6.34
N ALA A 25 -17.78 3.80 5.89
CA ALA A 25 -17.23 5.00 5.25
C ALA A 25 -16.38 4.63 4.02
N ASP A 26 -16.56 5.36 2.93
CA ASP A 26 -15.72 5.29 1.74
C ASP A 26 -14.89 6.59 1.67
N ILE A 27 -13.56 6.50 1.68
CA ILE A 27 -12.65 7.64 1.50
C ILE A 27 -12.08 7.61 0.08
N LEU A 28 -12.31 8.70 -0.64
CA LEU A 28 -11.84 8.90 -2.00
C LEU A 28 -10.69 9.90 -1.99
N ALA A 29 -9.51 9.52 -2.52
CA ALA A 29 -8.35 10.41 -2.58
C ALA A 29 -7.58 10.25 -3.89
N PHE A 30 -6.86 11.29 -4.33
CA PHE A 30 -5.90 11.14 -5.42
C PHE A 30 -4.64 10.39 -4.98
N GLU A 31 -4.23 10.59 -3.71
CA GLU A 31 -3.05 9.99 -3.10
C GLU A 31 -3.33 9.68 -1.62
N PHE A 32 -2.73 8.60 -1.12
CA PHE A 32 -2.76 8.19 0.28
C PHE A 32 -1.31 8.15 0.82
N GLU A 33 -1.15 8.44 2.11
CA GLU A 33 0.13 8.30 2.81
C GLU A 33 0.67 6.85 2.71
N MET A 34 1.98 6.72 2.47
CA MET A 34 2.63 5.41 2.40
C MET A 34 2.54 4.69 3.76
N GLY A 35 2.24 3.39 3.75
CA GLY A 35 2.08 2.59 4.97
C GLY A 35 0.74 2.76 5.69
N LEU A 36 -0.15 3.65 5.21
CA LEU A 36 -1.49 3.82 5.77
C LEU A 36 -2.35 2.55 5.68
N ILE A 37 -2.09 1.72 4.66
CA ILE A 37 -2.86 0.54 4.29
C ILE A 37 -1.96 -0.68 4.54
N PRO A 38 -2.42 -1.69 5.31
CA PRO A 38 -3.81 -1.99 5.68
C PRO A 38 -4.20 -1.57 7.12
N ASN A 39 -3.26 -1.11 7.94
CA ASN A 39 -3.44 -0.92 9.38
C ASN A 39 -4.69 -0.09 9.70
N VAL A 40 -4.94 0.97 8.94
CA VAL A 40 -6.09 1.84 9.18
C VAL A 40 -7.45 1.18 8.90
N GLN A 41 -7.51 0.21 7.98
CA GLN A 41 -8.74 -0.53 7.71
C GLN A 41 -9.01 -1.57 8.81
N GLU A 42 -7.97 -2.18 9.35
CA GLU A 42 -8.09 -3.07 10.51
C GLU A 42 -8.52 -2.30 11.76
N ASP A 43 -7.90 -1.15 12.02
CA ASP A 43 -8.22 -0.28 13.15
C ASP A 43 -9.68 0.21 13.07
N ALA A 44 -10.12 0.62 11.87
CA ALA A 44 -11.52 0.99 11.62
C ALA A 44 -12.46 -0.19 11.93
N LYS A 45 -12.13 -1.39 11.43
CA LYS A 45 -12.94 -2.60 11.63
C LYS A 45 -13.00 -3.03 13.10
N ALA A 46 -11.88 -2.95 13.83
CA ALA A 46 -11.82 -3.18 15.27
C ALA A 46 -12.69 -2.18 16.04
N GLN A 47 -12.84 -0.97 15.52
CA GLN A 47 -13.72 0.07 16.02
C GLN A 47 -15.18 -0.01 15.51
N GLY A 48 -15.50 -1.03 14.72
CA GLY A 48 -16.86 -1.28 14.20
C GLY A 48 -17.25 -0.48 12.96
N VAL A 49 -16.27 0.10 12.25
CA VAL A 49 -16.46 0.86 11.02
C VAL A 49 -15.87 0.09 9.84
N ASP A 50 -16.68 -0.20 8.82
CA ASP A 50 -16.22 -0.75 7.55
C ASP A 50 -15.68 0.37 6.66
N LEU A 51 -14.35 0.41 6.49
CA LEU A 51 -13.65 1.50 5.80
C LEU A 51 -13.11 1.04 4.45
N VAL A 52 -13.54 1.70 3.37
CA VAL A 52 -13.07 1.46 2.01
C VAL A 52 -12.28 2.67 1.51
N LEU A 53 -11.08 2.43 0.98
CA LEU A 53 -10.21 3.47 0.41
C LEU A 53 -10.17 3.31 -1.11
N LYS A 54 -10.46 4.38 -1.86
CA LYS A 54 -10.44 4.37 -3.33
C LYS A 54 -9.65 5.54 -3.91
N TYR A 55 -8.96 5.27 -4.99
CA TYR A 55 -8.32 6.30 -5.80
C TYR A 55 -9.33 7.03 -6.69
N ILE A 56 -9.26 8.36 -6.67
CA ILE A 56 -9.99 9.21 -7.60
C ILE A 56 -9.23 9.22 -8.93
N PRO A 57 -9.83 8.68 -10.02
CA PRO A 57 -9.23 8.74 -11.35
C PRO A 57 -9.06 10.19 -11.81
N ARG A 58 -7.97 10.53 -12.52
CA ARG A 58 -7.74 11.90 -13.03
C ARG A 58 -8.77 12.29 -14.11
N GLU A 59 -9.42 11.29 -14.69
CA GLU A 59 -10.50 11.39 -15.66
C GLU A 59 -11.72 12.15 -15.10
N VAL A 60 -11.85 12.29 -13.77
CA VAL A 60 -12.89 13.17 -13.16
C VAL A 60 -12.79 14.63 -13.59
N PHE A 61 -11.62 15.07 -14.05
CA PHE A 61 -11.43 16.43 -14.54
C PHE A 61 -11.89 16.60 -15.99
N ASP A 62 -12.13 15.51 -16.74
CA ASP A 62 -12.70 15.59 -18.09
C ASP A 62 -14.24 15.55 -18.03
N ARG A 63 -14.86 16.71 -18.31
CA ARG A 63 -16.32 16.85 -18.35
C ARG A 63 -16.99 15.83 -19.27
N LYS A 64 -16.36 15.46 -20.39
CA LYS A 64 -16.92 14.47 -21.33
C LYS A 64 -16.92 13.06 -20.75
N ALA A 65 -15.94 12.71 -19.92
CA ALA A 65 -15.86 11.42 -19.24
C ALA A 65 -16.91 11.31 -18.12
N VAL A 66 -17.14 12.42 -17.39
CA VAL A 66 -18.22 12.54 -16.39
C VAL A 66 -19.59 12.38 -17.03
N GLU A 67 -19.86 13.10 -18.12
CA GLU A 67 -21.16 13.09 -18.82
C GLU A 67 -21.51 11.71 -19.42
N LYS A 68 -20.50 10.92 -19.78
CA LYS A 68 -20.68 9.56 -20.30
C LYS A 68 -20.80 8.49 -19.21
N ASN A 69 -20.72 8.88 -17.92
CA ASN A 69 -20.75 7.97 -16.78
C ASN A 69 -19.65 6.88 -16.85
N GLN A 70 -18.49 7.22 -17.41
CA GLN A 70 -17.37 6.30 -17.66
C GLN A 70 -16.31 6.33 -16.55
N ILE A 71 -16.63 6.94 -15.41
CA ILE A 71 -15.69 7.11 -14.30
C ILE A 71 -15.82 5.94 -13.35
N ALA A 72 -14.81 5.08 -13.34
CA ALA A 72 -14.66 4.00 -12.36
C ALA A 72 -13.69 4.44 -11.26
N PHE A 73 -14.15 4.42 -10.01
CA PHE A 73 -13.27 4.57 -8.85
C PHE A 73 -12.57 3.24 -8.63
N TYR A 74 -11.25 3.27 -8.49
CA TYR A 74 -10.44 2.08 -8.31
C TYR A 74 -10.12 1.93 -6.84
N ASP A 75 -10.21 0.70 -6.31
CA ASP A 75 -9.70 0.43 -4.98
C ASP A 75 -8.18 0.65 -4.96
N VAL A 76 -7.66 0.93 -3.76
CA VAL A 76 -6.22 0.92 -3.48
C VAL A 76 -5.58 -0.40 -3.93
N SER A 77 -4.28 -0.39 -4.27
CA SER A 77 -3.57 -1.57 -4.76
C SER A 77 -3.98 -2.81 -3.98
N TYR A 78 -4.56 -3.78 -4.69
CA TYR A 78 -5.27 -4.89 -4.06
C TYR A 78 -4.39 -6.12 -4.08
N ILE A 79 -4.13 -6.67 -2.91
CA ILE A 79 -3.47 -7.97 -2.74
C ILE A 79 -4.57 -9.00 -2.42
N GLU A 80 -4.63 -10.10 -3.17
CA GLU A 80 -5.44 -11.27 -2.80
C GLU A 80 -4.53 -12.40 -2.33
N VAL A 81 -4.78 -12.89 -1.11
CA VAL A 81 -4.00 -13.95 -0.49
C VAL A 81 -4.91 -15.03 0.05
N LYS A 82 -4.48 -16.27 -0.08
CA LYS A 82 -5.19 -17.45 0.40
C LYS A 82 -4.33 -18.20 1.41
N PRO A 83 -4.77 -18.29 2.68
CA PRO A 83 -4.09 -19.12 3.66
C PRO A 83 -4.44 -20.60 3.45
N HIS A 84 -3.44 -21.46 3.63
CA HIS A 84 -3.55 -22.91 3.61
C HIS A 84 -3.16 -23.44 4.99
N ILE A 85 -4.13 -23.97 5.73
CA ILE A 85 -3.92 -24.40 7.12
C ILE A 85 -3.79 -25.93 7.16
N LYS A 86 -2.78 -26.40 7.89
CA LYS A 86 -2.60 -27.79 8.32
C LYS A 86 -2.45 -27.82 9.84
N LYS A 87 -2.53 -29.00 10.43
CA LYS A 87 -2.38 -29.17 11.89
C LYS A 87 -1.03 -28.62 12.35
N GLY A 88 -1.04 -27.46 13.01
CA GLY A 88 0.15 -26.79 13.52
C GLY A 88 1.02 -26.09 12.46
N ALA A 89 0.48 -25.80 11.27
CA ALA A 89 1.23 -25.09 10.25
C ALA A 89 0.33 -24.28 9.29
N VAL A 90 0.87 -23.19 8.76
CA VAL A 90 0.20 -22.33 7.79
C VAL A 90 1.10 -22.07 6.59
N ALA A 91 0.53 -22.00 5.39
CA ALA A 91 1.20 -21.49 4.20
C ALA A 91 0.34 -20.40 3.55
N VAL A 92 0.95 -19.43 2.91
CA VAL A 92 0.26 -18.33 2.24
C VAL A 92 0.47 -18.45 0.74
N GLU A 93 -0.61 -18.32 -0.02
CA GLU A 93 -0.58 -18.25 -1.49
C GLU A 93 -1.04 -16.87 -1.94
N LEU A 94 -0.23 -16.21 -2.76
CA LEU A 94 -0.59 -14.98 -3.46
C LEU A 94 -1.42 -15.35 -4.70
N VAL A 95 -2.68 -14.94 -4.71
CA VAL A 95 -3.67 -15.35 -5.73
C VAL A 95 -3.85 -14.27 -6.79
N ASP A 96 -3.83 -13.01 -6.38
CA ASP A 96 -3.98 -11.88 -7.28
C ASP A 96 -3.28 -10.62 -6.74
N PHE A 97 -2.91 -9.73 -7.66
CA PHE A 97 -2.40 -8.41 -7.37
C PHE A 97 -2.84 -7.43 -8.46
N SER A 98 -3.57 -6.39 -8.07
CA SER A 98 -4.06 -5.38 -9.01
C SER A 98 -3.51 -4.01 -8.66
N VAL A 99 -2.99 -3.33 -9.70
CA VAL A 99 -2.49 -1.95 -9.63
C VAL A 99 -3.16 -1.12 -10.71
N PHE A 100 -3.55 0.10 -10.37
CA PHE A 100 -4.30 1.00 -11.26
C PHE A 100 -3.51 2.27 -11.61
N TYR A 101 -2.19 2.14 -11.82
CA TYR A 101 -1.34 3.25 -12.23
C TYR A 101 -1.78 3.84 -13.58
N ASN A 102 -1.77 5.16 -13.65
CA ASN A 102 -1.96 5.95 -14.87
C ASN A 102 -0.84 7.00 -14.93
N GLN A 103 0.10 6.82 -15.87
CA GLN A 103 1.20 7.79 -16.10
C GLN A 103 0.90 8.74 -17.25
N ASP A 104 0.40 8.22 -18.37
CA ASP A 104 0.10 8.98 -19.58
C ASP A 104 -0.90 8.18 -20.43
N THR A 105 -1.69 8.85 -21.25
CA THR A 105 -2.63 8.16 -22.14
C THR A 105 -1.92 7.67 -23.39
N VAL A 106 -2.39 6.56 -23.95
CA VAL A 106 -1.80 6.03 -25.19
C VAL A 106 -1.95 7.02 -26.35
N GLU A 107 -3.03 7.81 -26.36
CA GLU A 107 -3.32 8.82 -27.37
C GLU A 107 -2.36 10.00 -27.31
N ASN A 108 -2.10 10.53 -26.11
CA ASN A 108 -1.10 11.60 -25.92
C ASN A 108 0.31 11.10 -26.23
N ALA A 109 0.66 9.90 -25.80
CA ALA A 109 1.95 9.31 -26.10
C ALA A 109 2.19 9.15 -27.61
N ALA A 110 1.17 8.76 -28.38
CA ALA A 110 1.24 8.60 -29.83
C ALA A 110 1.37 9.93 -30.58
N SER A 111 0.73 11.00 -30.08
CA SER A 111 0.77 12.34 -30.68
C SER A 111 2.12 13.03 -30.47
N MET A 112 2.71 12.87 -29.29
CA MET A 112 4.05 13.40 -28.96
C MET A 112 5.21 12.57 -29.54
N LEU A 113 4.92 11.39 -30.10
CA LEU A 113 5.95 10.49 -30.63
C LEU A 113 6.44 10.92 -32.02
N ASP A 114 7.76 11.06 -32.16
CA ASP A 114 8.40 11.18 -33.48
C ASP A 114 8.33 9.86 -34.26
N LYS A 115 8.42 9.95 -35.59
CA LYS A 115 8.45 8.78 -36.48
C LYS A 115 9.66 7.89 -36.17
N GLY A 116 9.44 6.58 -36.10
CA GLY A 116 10.46 5.57 -35.81
C GLY A 116 10.81 5.39 -34.33
N LYS A 117 10.16 6.11 -33.40
CA LYS A 117 10.39 5.97 -31.95
C LYS A 117 9.32 5.11 -31.28
N HIS A 118 9.61 4.70 -30.05
CA HIS A 118 8.67 4.05 -29.15
C HIS A 118 8.69 4.74 -27.77
N LYS A 119 7.57 4.67 -27.05
CA LYS A 119 7.43 5.10 -25.66
C LYS A 119 6.64 4.04 -24.91
N ILE A 120 7.04 3.78 -23.68
CA ILE A 120 6.29 2.92 -22.76
C ILE A 120 5.39 3.83 -21.93
N VAL A 121 4.12 3.50 -21.86
CA VAL A 121 3.12 4.21 -21.06
C VAL A 121 2.41 3.22 -20.16
N VAL A 122 1.87 3.73 -19.05
CA VAL A 122 1.00 2.95 -18.17
C VAL A 122 -0.37 3.58 -18.22
N GLU A 123 -1.36 2.81 -18.68
CA GLU A 123 -2.75 3.23 -18.83
C GLU A 123 -3.66 2.10 -18.35
N GLY A 124 -4.53 2.39 -17.40
CA GLY A 124 -5.50 1.47 -16.81
C GLY A 124 -4.85 0.23 -16.19
N GLY A 125 -3.72 0.38 -15.49
CA GLY A 125 -3.03 -0.77 -14.87
C GLY A 125 -2.40 -1.74 -15.88
N LYS A 126 -2.13 -1.26 -17.11
CA LYS A 126 -1.42 -2.02 -18.15
C LYS A 126 -0.22 -1.24 -18.64
N ILE A 127 0.92 -1.92 -18.78
CA ILE A 127 2.08 -1.35 -19.43
C ILE A 127 1.92 -1.56 -20.93
N ILE A 128 1.84 -0.45 -21.67
CA ILE A 128 1.61 -0.45 -23.11
C ILE A 128 2.82 0.20 -23.78
N LYS A 129 3.46 -0.53 -24.68
CA LYS A 129 4.47 0.01 -25.58
C LYS A 129 3.77 0.60 -26.80
N VAL A 130 3.88 1.90 -26.96
CA VAL A 130 3.37 2.66 -28.11
C VAL A 130 4.54 2.91 -29.05
N SER A 131 4.48 2.40 -30.28
CA SER A 131 5.53 2.58 -31.29
C SER A 131 4.95 3.24 -32.54
N LYS A 132 5.66 4.20 -33.11
CA LYS A 132 5.27 4.88 -34.34
C LYS A 132 6.27 4.53 -35.43
N ASP A 133 5.80 3.94 -36.52
CA ASP A 133 6.67 3.57 -37.63
C ASP A 133 7.10 4.79 -38.46
N LYS A 134 7.95 4.58 -39.47
CA LYS A 134 8.42 5.64 -40.38
C LYS A 134 7.30 6.20 -41.27
N ASN A 135 6.23 5.43 -41.47
CA ASN A 135 5.06 5.81 -42.25
C ASN A 135 4.03 6.60 -41.40
N GLY A 136 4.24 6.69 -40.09
CA GLY A 136 3.34 7.35 -39.15
C GLY A 136 2.26 6.44 -38.55
N ILE A 137 2.29 5.13 -38.83
CA ILE A 137 1.38 4.14 -38.26
C ILE A 137 1.77 3.88 -36.81
N VAL A 138 0.79 3.98 -35.91
CA VAL A 138 0.95 3.75 -34.47
C VAL A 138 0.56 2.31 -34.15
N THR A 139 1.45 1.60 -33.45
CA THR A 139 1.25 0.24 -32.94
C THR A 139 1.27 0.25 -31.42
N LYS A 140 0.40 -0.55 -30.81
CA LYS A 140 0.24 -0.67 -29.36
C LYS A 140 0.47 -2.11 -28.96
N GLU A 141 1.43 -2.36 -28.09
CA GLU A 141 1.76 -3.69 -27.58
C GLU A 141 1.62 -3.69 -26.06
N VAL A 142 0.75 -4.55 -25.51
CA VAL A 142 0.58 -4.71 -24.06
C VAL A 142 1.67 -5.63 -23.53
N LEU A 143 2.52 -5.10 -22.64
CA LEU A 143 3.65 -5.83 -22.06
C LEU A 143 3.24 -6.65 -20.83
N THR A 144 2.25 -6.19 -20.06
CA THR A 144 1.70 -6.90 -18.89
C THR A 144 0.66 -7.91 -19.33
N LYS A 145 1.02 -9.19 -19.36
CA LYS A 145 0.11 -10.28 -19.78
C LYS A 145 -0.53 -10.98 -18.60
N LYS A 146 0.18 -11.05 -17.48
CA LYS A 146 -0.29 -11.66 -16.23
C LYS A 146 -0.15 -10.64 -15.11
N TRP A 147 -1.01 -10.72 -14.10
CA TRP A 147 -0.94 -9.86 -12.91
C TRP A 147 0.42 -9.97 -12.21
N THR A 148 1.03 -11.16 -12.21
CA THR A 148 2.36 -11.39 -11.63
C THR A 148 3.46 -10.54 -12.26
N ASP A 149 3.27 -10.06 -13.51
CA ASP A 149 4.26 -9.22 -14.21
C ASP A 149 4.43 -7.86 -13.52
N TRP A 150 3.49 -7.47 -12.66
CA TRP A 150 3.56 -6.28 -11.83
C TRP A 150 4.40 -6.45 -10.57
N ILE A 151 4.80 -7.67 -10.23
CA ILE A 151 5.48 -7.96 -8.96
C ILE A 151 6.94 -8.26 -9.20
N ASP A 152 7.79 -7.44 -8.59
CA ASP A 152 9.23 -7.71 -8.53
C ASP A 152 9.60 -8.48 -7.27
N TYR A 153 8.93 -8.22 -6.15
CA TYR A 153 9.25 -8.81 -4.85
C TYR A 153 7.98 -8.96 -4.02
N TRP A 154 7.87 -10.04 -3.25
CA TRP A 154 6.91 -10.11 -2.16
C TRP A 154 7.45 -10.90 -0.97
N SER A 155 6.94 -10.59 0.22
CA SER A 155 7.35 -11.21 1.47
C SER A 155 6.18 -11.41 2.42
N VAL A 156 6.39 -12.32 3.37
CA VAL A 156 5.42 -12.72 4.38
C VAL A 156 6.06 -12.64 5.76
N ASP A 157 5.26 -12.14 6.69
CA ASP A 157 5.46 -12.15 8.14
C ASP A 157 4.30 -12.96 8.73
N PHE A 158 4.58 -14.12 9.31
CA PHE A 158 3.55 -15.05 9.80
C PHE A 158 2.97 -14.64 11.16
N ASP A 159 3.59 -13.69 11.87
CA ASP A 159 3.12 -13.15 13.14
C ASP A 159 3.40 -11.64 13.26
N TYR A 160 2.65 -10.85 12.49
CA TYR A 160 2.88 -9.41 12.36
C TYR A 160 2.75 -8.64 13.68
N GLU A 161 1.98 -9.15 14.65
CA GLU A 161 1.80 -8.49 15.94
C GLU A 161 2.91 -8.82 16.96
N SER A 162 3.90 -9.62 16.58
CA SER A 162 4.99 -10.07 17.47
C SER A 162 5.82 -8.90 18.03
N LYS A 163 5.97 -7.82 17.26
CA LYS A 163 6.92 -6.74 17.56
C LYS A 163 6.35 -5.35 17.30
N LYS A 164 6.05 -4.63 18.37
CA LYS A 164 5.57 -3.25 18.33
C LYS A 164 6.66 -2.29 17.85
N GLU A 165 6.28 -1.31 17.02
CA GLU A 165 7.18 -0.23 16.61
C GLU A 165 7.24 0.86 17.71
N ILE A 166 8.38 0.97 18.36
CA ILE A 166 8.59 1.91 19.47
C ILE A 166 9.55 3.00 19.04
N ILE A 167 9.11 4.26 19.14
CA ILE A 167 9.95 5.44 18.91
C ILE A 167 10.35 6.08 20.24
N ARG A 168 11.49 6.78 20.22
CA ARG A 168 12.01 7.54 21.37
C ARG A 168 11.75 9.01 21.16
N LEU A 169 10.87 9.59 21.96
CA LEU A 169 10.61 11.02 21.96
C LEU A 169 11.42 11.70 23.05
N VAL A 170 12.05 12.83 22.72
CA VAL A 170 12.73 13.66 23.72
C VAL A 170 11.66 14.37 24.54
N LYS A 171 11.59 14.09 25.84
CA LYS A 171 10.92 14.99 26.78
C LYS A 171 11.82 16.20 26.96
N GLU A 172 11.35 17.37 26.52
CA GLU A 172 11.95 18.62 26.96
C GLU A 172 11.86 18.66 28.49
N PRO A 173 12.98 18.88 29.21
CA PRO A 173 12.90 19.09 30.63
C PRO A 173 12.04 20.34 30.84
N ALA A 174 10.93 20.19 31.57
CA ALA A 174 10.14 21.33 31.99
C ALA A 174 11.07 22.28 32.75
N LEU A 175 11.45 23.41 32.14
CA LEU A 175 12.25 24.44 32.81
C LEU A 175 11.55 24.77 34.12
N PRO A 176 12.20 24.58 35.29
CA PRO A 176 11.66 25.11 36.53
C PRO A 176 11.52 26.63 36.35
N LYS A 177 10.30 27.15 36.39
CA LYS A 177 10.03 28.60 36.46
C LYS A 177 10.42 29.16 37.84
N SER A 178 11.66 28.95 38.27
CA SER A 178 12.36 29.62 39.38
C SER A 178 13.50 28.72 39.85
N LEU A 179 14.75 29.02 39.53
CA LEU A 179 15.93 28.71 40.37
C LEU A 179 17.13 29.59 39.94
N PRO A 180 18.05 29.97 40.86
CA PRO A 180 19.08 30.99 40.63
C PRO A 180 20.26 30.52 39.76
N GLU A 181 20.96 31.47 39.14
CA GLU A 181 22.01 31.35 38.10
C GLU A 181 23.33 30.67 38.51
N HIS A 182 23.34 29.58 39.28
CA HIS A 182 24.59 28.84 39.52
C HIS A 182 24.44 27.34 39.26
N ILE A 183 25.19 26.90 38.24
CA ILE A 183 25.42 25.52 37.78
C ILE A 183 24.25 24.90 36.98
N GLN A 184 24.10 25.30 35.72
CA GLN A 184 23.38 24.49 34.73
C GLN A 184 24.34 23.44 34.14
N GLN A 185 24.34 22.23 34.70
CA GLN A 185 24.74 21.06 33.91
C GLN A 185 23.68 20.86 32.81
N PRO A 186 24.07 20.61 31.55
CA PRO A 186 23.10 20.17 30.55
C PRO A 186 22.53 18.83 31.03
N SER A 187 21.28 18.83 31.49
CA SER A 187 20.56 17.62 31.84
C SER A 187 20.47 16.75 30.60
N LEU A 188 20.84 15.47 30.70
CA LEU A 188 20.66 14.52 29.61
C LEU A 188 19.20 14.53 29.16
N PRO A 189 18.92 14.54 27.85
CA PRO A 189 17.54 14.45 27.36
C PRO A 189 16.92 13.17 27.90
N VAL A 190 15.78 13.32 28.59
CA VAL A 190 14.99 12.18 29.05
C VAL A 190 14.17 11.71 27.86
N TYR A 191 14.33 10.45 27.47
CA TYR A 191 13.56 9.87 26.38
C TYR A 191 12.37 9.10 26.93
N GLU A 192 11.22 9.23 26.26
CA GLU A 192 10.06 8.38 26.48
C GLU A 192 9.90 7.43 25.29
N GLU A 193 9.73 6.15 25.59
CA GLU A 193 9.42 5.13 24.59
C GLU A 193 7.90 5.10 24.36
N VAL A 194 7.49 5.50 23.16
CA VAL A 194 6.08 5.58 22.76
C VAL A 194 5.85 4.59 21.63
N TRP A 195 4.84 3.74 21.80
CA TRP A 195 4.36 2.88 20.72
C TRP A 195 3.66 3.73 19.66
N THR A 196 4.04 3.57 18.40
CA THR A 196 3.45 4.33 17.28
C THR A 196 2.03 3.89 16.93
N GLY A 197 1.59 2.74 17.45
CA GLY A 197 0.37 2.07 17.01
C GLY A 197 0.60 1.07 15.89
N ASP A 198 1.82 1.01 15.32
CA ASP A 198 2.19 0.07 14.27
C ASP A 198 3.10 -1.05 14.79
N TYR A 199 3.27 -2.08 13.96
CA TYR A 199 4.16 -3.20 14.23
C TYR A 199 5.27 -3.26 13.19
N ILE A 200 6.43 -3.72 13.63
CA ILE A 200 7.60 -3.92 12.77
C ILE A 200 7.37 -5.16 11.93
N PHE A 201 7.33 -4.99 10.62
CA PHE A 201 7.25 -6.11 9.69
C PHE A 201 8.55 -6.94 9.75
N GLU A 202 8.45 -8.20 10.15
CA GLU A 202 9.55 -9.15 10.18
C GLU A 202 9.48 -10.03 8.93
N ASN A 203 10.43 -9.84 8.03
CA ASN A 203 10.51 -10.60 6.79
C ASN A 203 11.00 -12.02 7.06
N GLU A 204 10.06 -12.94 7.26
CA GLU A 204 10.34 -14.36 7.52
C GLU A 204 10.49 -15.19 6.24
N TRP A 205 9.78 -14.80 5.19
CA TRP A 205 9.89 -15.43 3.87
C TRP A 205 9.72 -14.41 2.75
N GLN A 206 10.43 -14.59 1.64
CA GLN A 206 10.34 -13.72 0.47
C GLN A 206 10.55 -14.48 -0.84
N SER A 207 9.97 -13.97 -1.92
CA SER A 207 10.27 -14.36 -3.30
C SER A 207 10.41 -13.12 -4.18
N PHE A 208 11.38 -13.13 -5.09
CA PHE A 208 11.69 -11.98 -5.93
C PHE A 208 12.21 -12.41 -7.29
N ARG A 209 11.97 -11.54 -8.28
CA ARG A 209 12.51 -11.70 -9.63
C ARG A 209 13.92 -11.13 -9.69
N THR A 210 14.74 -11.74 -10.51
CA THR A 210 16.06 -11.22 -10.88
C THR A 210 16.14 -11.00 -12.39
N LYS A 211 17.17 -10.28 -12.83
CA LYS A 211 17.45 -10.12 -14.27
C LYS A 211 17.68 -11.46 -14.98
N LYS A 212 18.14 -12.48 -14.26
CA LYS A 212 18.44 -13.82 -14.80
C LYS A 212 17.24 -14.75 -14.70
N ASP A 213 16.53 -14.71 -13.59
CA ASP A 213 15.38 -15.56 -13.31
C ASP A 213 14.14 -14.70 -13.06
N ARG A 214 13.18 -14.81 -13.96
CA ARG A 214 11.91 -14.10 -13.88
C ARG A 214 10.83 -14.96 -13.25
N THR A 215 11.12 -16.12 -12.68
CA THR A 215 10.11 -16.89 -11.96
C THR A 215 9.80 -16.23 -10.61
N LEU A 216 8.56 -16.38 -10.14
CA LEU A 216 8.12 -15.88 -8.84
C LEU A 216 7.36 -17.02 -8.16
N GLU A 217 7.76 -17.39 -6.95
CA GLU A 217 7.04 -18.37 -6.16
C GLU A 217 5.79 -17.70 -5.58
N LEU A 218 4.62 -18.20 -5.93
CA LEU A 218 3.34 -17.63 -5.48
C LEU A 218 2.84 -18.25 -4.18
N LYS A 219 3.54 -19.25 -3.63
CA LYS A 219 3.12 -19.96 -2.44
C LYS A 219 4.31 -20.22 -1.53
N THR A 220 4.15 -19.87 -0.25
CA THR A 220 5.17 -20.15 0.76
C THR A 220 5.23 -21.65 1.08
N PRO A 221 6.37 -22.15 1.59
CA PRO A 221 6.35 -23.40 2.34
C PRO A 221 5.42 -23.30 3.56
N PHE A 222 5.07 -24.45 4.13
CA PHE A 222 4.36 -24.48 5.41
C PHE A 222 5.29 -24.01 6.53
N HIS A 223 4.86 -22.98 7.25
CA HIS A 223 5.50 -22.46 8.44
C HIS A 223 4.84 -23.09 9.67
N GLU A 224 5.65 -23.64 10.58
CA GLU A 224 5.15 -24.26 11.81
C GLU A 224 4.69 -23.19 12.81
N CYS A 225 3.44 -23.28 13.22
CA CYS A 225 2.83 -22.34 14.17
C CYS A 225 1.91 -23.13 15.11
N PRO A 226 2.05 -22.96 16.44
CA PRO A 226 1.13 -23.56 17.42
C PRO A 226 -0.33 -23.21 17.13
N SER A 227 -1.27 -23.96 17.69
CA SER A 227 -2.69 -23.61 17.55
C SER A 227 -2.97 -22.26 18.21
N GLY A 228 -3.53 -21.34 17.44
CA GLY A 228 -3.63 -19.94 17.83
C GLY A 228 -4.31 -19.08 16.78
N ARG A 229 -4.50 -17.81 17.11
CA ARG A 229 -4.90 -16.76 16.15
C ARG A 229 -3.67 -15.95 15.82
N TYR A 230 -3.40 -15.78 14.54
CA TYR A 230 -2.24 -15.07 14.03
C TYR A 230 -2.70 -14.03 13.01
N LYS A 231 -2.01 -12.89 13.00
CA LYS A 231 -2.12 -11.92 11.92
C LYS A 231 -0.93 -12.09 10.99
N ILE A 232 -1.19 -12.60 9.80
CA ILE A 232 -0.17 -12.76 8.77
C ILE A 232 -0.16 -11.50 7.92
N ALA A 233 0.98 -10.84 7.83
CA ALA A 233 1.18 -9.74 6.91
C ALA A 233 1.86 -10.21 5.62
N VAL A 234 1.37 -9.69 4.50
CA VAL A 234 1.91 -9.93 3.16
C VAL A 234 2.24 -8.60 2.54
N LYS A 235 3.50 -8.44 2.13
CA LYS A 235 4.01 -7.22 1.50
C LYS A 235 4.42 -7.52 0.07
N VAL A 236 3.87 -6.77 -0.89
CA VAL A 236 4.19 -6.87 -2.32
C VAL A 236 4.83 -5.57 -2.76
N VAL A 237 5.96 -5.65 -3.44
CA VAL A 237 6.64 -4.52 -4.08
C VAL A 237 6.50 -4.67 -5.58
N ASP A 238 5.94 -3.63 -6.19
CA ASP A 238 5.72 -3.59 -7.63
C ASP A 238 7.01 -3.26 -8.41
N ILE A 239 6.93 -3.35 -9.74
CA ILE A 239 8.04 -3.01 -10.65
C ILE A 239 8.47 -1.53 -10.62
N PHE A 240 7.68 -0.66 -9.98
CA PHE A 240 8.00 0.75 -9.77
C PHE A 240 8.59 1.01 -8.37
N GLY A 241 8.71 -0.03 -7.54
CA GLY A 241 9.22 0.06 -6.18
C GLY A 241 8.18 0.50 -5.15
N ASN A 242 6.91 0.62 -5.52
CA ASN A 242 5.86 0.92 -4.55
C ASN A 242 5.53 -0.34 -3.76
N ASP A 243 5.49 -0.22 -2.45
CA ASP A 243 5.09 -1.30 -1.58
C ASP A 243 3.60 -1.22 -1.22
N THR A 244 2.95 -2.38 -1.24
CA THR A 244 1.57 -2.57 -0.80
C THR A 244 1.59 -3.68 0.24
N MET A 245 0.84 -3.51 1.32
CA MET A 245 0.77 -4.48 2.40
C MET A 245 -0.68 -4.89 2.66
N LYS A 246 -0.88 -6.15 3.01
CA LYS A 246 -2.16 -6.71 3.43
C LYS A 246 -1.97 -7.62 4.63
N VAL A 247 -2.79 -7.45 5.65
CA VAL A 247 -2.81 -8.30 6.83
C VAL A 247 -4.08 -9.15 6.78
N ILE A 248 -3.94 -10.43 7.13
CA ILE A 248 -5.04 -11.38 7.23
C ILE A 248 -4.99 -12.08 8.60
N GLU A 249 -6.15 -12.23 9.23
CA GLU A 249 -6.28 -13.03 10.44
C GLU A 249 -6.50 -14.50 10.06
N VAL A 250 -5.69 -15.40 10.63
CA VAL A 250 -5.82 -16.85 10.45
C VAL A 250 -5.91 -17.55 11.80
N LYS A 251 -6.59 -18.69 11.80
CA LYS A 251 -6.66 -19.58 12.96
C LYS A 251 -6.06 -20.93 12.59
N VAL A 252 -4.99 -21.32 13.26
CA VAL A 252 -4.24 -22.56 13.04
C VAL A 252 -4.66 -23.65 14.02
#